data_AF-A0A8N4IFN6-F1
#
_entry.id   AF-A0A8N4IFN6-F1
#
_cell.length_a   1.000
_cell.length_b   1.000
_cell.length_c   1.000
_cell.angle_alpha   90.00
_cell.angle_beta   90.00
_cell.angle_gamma   90.00
#
_symmetry.space_group_name_H-M   'P 1'
#
loop_
_entity.id
_entity.type
_entity.pdbx_description
1 polymer ?
#
loop_
_entity_poly.entity_id
_entity_poly.type
_entity_poly.pdbx_seq_one_letter_code
_entity_poly.pdbx_strand_id
1 'polypeptide(L)'
;MISILIQERVLGAALGSVVVGALVLEQRRGIYRSLPDNTFVRYEVNVPKTKKTYCKNKQCRKHTLHKVTQYKKGKDSLSAQGKRRYDRKQSGYGGQTKPVFHKKAKTTKKIVLKLQCQSCKHYSQHPIKRCKHFEIGGDKKGKGTSLF
;
A
#
# COMPACT_ATOMS: atom_id res chain seq x y z
N MET A 1 48.89 6.65 48.07
CA MET A 1 48.19 7.87 47.58
C MET A 1 47.92 7.85 46.06
N ILE A 2 47.79 6.68 45.43
CA ILE A 2 47.56 6.56 43.97
C ILE A 2 46.09 6.18 43.65
N SER A 3 45.29 5.76 44.64
CA SER A 3 43.96 5.18 44.41
C SER A 3 42.82 6.19 44.19
N ILE A 4 42.90 7.40 44.76
CA ILE A 4 41.81 8.40 44.66
C ILE A 4 41.80 9.08 43.28
N LEU A 5 42.98 9.45 42.76
CA LEU A 5 43.11 10.09 41.44
C LEU A 5 42.72 9.17 40.27
N ILE A 6 42.90 7.85 40.41
CA ILE A 6 42.45 6.89 39.39
C ILE A 6 40.92 6.74 39.44
N GLN A 7 40.34 6.72 40.64
CA GLN A 7 38.89 6.61 40.81
C GLN A 7 38.16 7.85 40.28
N GLU A 8 38.70 9.05 40.49
CA GLU A 8 38.16 10.29 39.92
C GLU A 8 38.30 10.37 38.39
N ARG A 9 39.39 9.84 37.81
CA ARG A 9 39.58 9.77 36.35
C ARG A 9 38.63 8.77 35.68
N VAL A 10 38.40 7.61 36.29
CA VAL A 10 37.45 6.61 35.76
C VAL A 10 36.02 7.14 35.88
N LEU A 11 35.67 7.82 36.99
CA LEU A 11 34.37 8.44 37.16
C LEU A 11 34.15 9.61 36.18
N GLY A 12 35.17 10.44 35.95
CA GLY A 12 35.14 11.51 34.96
C GLY A 12 34.97 11.00 33.52
N ALA A 13 35.62 9.90 33.16
CA ALA A 13 35.46 9.26 31.85
C ALA A 13 34.06 8.63 31.66
N ALA A 14 33.52 8.00 32.71
CA ALA A 14 32.18 7.42 32.70
C ALA A 14 31.09 8.50 32.61
N LEU A 15 31.21 9.57 33.40
CA LEU A 15 30.26 10.68 33.36
C LEU A 15 30.36 11.47 32.04
N GLY A 16 31.56 11.69 31.51
CA GLY A 16 31.78 12.35 30.21
C GLY A 16 31.19 11.57 29.03
N SER A 17 31.29 10.25 29.02
CA SER A 17 30.70 9.41 27.96
C SER A 17 29.18 9.32 28.04
N VAL A 18 28.58 9.34 29.24
CA VAL A 18 27.12 9.43 29.43
C VAL A 18 26.59 10.80 29.00
N VAL A 19 27.29 11.89 29.35
CA VAL A 19 26.89 13.26 28.97
C VAL A 19 27.03 13.48 27.47
N VAL A 20 28.14 13.08 26.84
CA VAL A 20 28.30 13.16 25.37
C VAL A 20 27.30 12.24 24.67
N GLY A 21 27.03 11.04 25.20
CA GLY A 21 26.02 10.13 24.68
C GLY A 21 24.62 10.72 24.72
N ALA A 22 24.23 11.38 25.82
CA ALA A 22 22.95 12.07 25.98
C ALA A 22 22.85 13.29 25.06
N LEU A 23 23.90 14.12 24.97
CA LEU A 23 23.94 15.29 24.09
C LEU A 23 23.88 14.90 22.60
N VAL A 24 24.53 13.81 22.21
CA VAL A 24 24.43 13.25 20.84
C VAL A 24 23.05 12.64 20.59
N LEU A 25 22.43 11.99 21.59
CA LEU A 25 21.05 11.50 21.50
C LEU A 25 20.03 12.64 21.40
N GLU A 26 20.28 13.76 22.08
CA GLU A 26 19.43 14.94 22.08
C GLU A 26 19.60 15.77 20.80
N GLN A 27 20.84 15.94 20.31
CA GLN A 27 21.11 16.50 18.98
C GLN A 27 20.53 15.62 17.86
N ARG A 28 20.59 14.28 17.98
CA ARG A 28 19.88 13.37 17.05
C ARG A 28 18.36 13.52 17.15
N ARG A 29 17.78 13.62 18.35
CA ARG A 29 16.33 13.86 18.53
C ARG A 29 15.87 15.19 17.94
N GLY A 30 16.71 16.23 17.99
CA GLY A 30 16.47 17.51 17.31
C GLY A 30 16.38 17.35 15.79
N ILE A 31 17.33 16.63 15.18
CA ILE A 31 17.34 16.34 13.73
C ILE A 31 16.12 15.51 13.30
N TYR A 32 15.68 14.54 14.10
CA TYR A 32 14.48 13.73 13.79
C TYR A 32 13.15 14.47 14.00
N ARG A 33 13.09 15.52 14.84
CA ARG A 33 11.89 16.37 14.97
C ARG A 33 11.81 17.47 13.90
N SER A 34 12.94 17.88 13.34
CA SER A 34 12.99 18.90 12.27
C SER A 34 12.80 18.32 10.87
N LEU A 35 12.68 16.99 10.74
CA LEU A 35 12.18 16.40 9.49
C LEU A 35 10.68 16.69 9.42
N PRO A 36 10.21 17.54 8.49
CA PRO A 36 8.79 17.73 8.30
C PRO A 36 8.19 16.37 7.92
N ASP A 37 7.43 15.78 8.84
CA ASP A 37 6.46 14.76 8.50
C ASP A 37 5.52 15.40 7.48
N ASN A 38 5.69 15.00 6.23
CA ASN A 38 4.67 15.15 5.21
C ASN A 38 4.30 16.61 4.85
N THR A 39 5.13 17.24 4.02
CA THR A 39 4.55 17.79 2.78
C THR A 39 4.09 16.61 1.92
N PHE A 40 3.07 15.88 2.41
CA PHE A 40 2.38 14.82 1.69
C PHE A 40 1.63 15.54 0.60
N VAL A 41 2.30 15.79 -0.53
CA VAL A 41 1.59 15.94 -1.78
C VAL A 41 0.76 14.67 -1.86
N ARG A 42 -0.54 14.78 -1.58
CA ARG A 42 -1.48 13.67 -1.76
C ARG A 42 -1.44 13.36 -3.24
N TYR A 43 -0.58 12.41 -3.62
CA TYR A 43 -0.57 11.81 -4.95
C TYR A 43 -1.79 10.90 -5.03
N GLU A 44 -2.97 11.52 -5.04
CA GLU A 44 -4.23 10.88 -5.31
C GLU A 44 -4.25 10.46 -6.77
N VAL A 45 -4.44 9.16 -7.01
CA VAL A 45 -4.53 8.61 -8.35
C VAL A 45 -5.99 8.73 -8.81
N ASN A 46 -6.24 9.68 -9.69
CA ASN A 46 -7.54 9.88 -10.32
C ASN A 46 -7.58 9.21 -11.70
N VAL A 47 -8.63 8.40 -11.94
CA VAL A 47 -8.92 7.78 -13.24
C VAL A 47 -10.29 8.23 -13.74
N PRO A 48 -10.43 8.63 -15.03
CA PRO A 48 -11.71 9.06 -15.56
C PRO A 48 -12.73 7.92 -15.60
N LYS A 49 -14.02 8.26 -15.41
CA LYS A 49 -15.15 7.32 -15.51
C LYS A 49 -15.33 6.74 -16.91
N THR A 50 -14.81 7.42 -17.93
CA THR A 50 -14.85 6.99 -19.33
C THR A 50 -13.45 7.04 -19.95
N LYS A 51 -13.10 6.03 -20.75
CA LYS A 51 -11.82 5.94 -21.45
C LYS A 51 -12.02 5.42 -22.87
N LYS A 52 -11.42 6.05 -23.87
CA LYS A 52 -11.29 5.47 -25.22
C LYS A 52 -10.15 4.45 -25.21
N THR A 53 -10.43 3.20 -25.56
CA THR A 53 -9.43 2.13 -25.65
C THR A 53 -9.84 1.11 -26.70
N TYR A 54 -8.89 0.31 -27.16
CA TYR A 54 -9.15 -0.77 -28.10
C TYR A 54 -10.04 -1.85 -27.48
N CYS A 55 -11.12 -2.22 -28.18
CA CYS A 55 -11.99 -3.32 -27.81
C CYS A 55 -11.56 -4.62 -28.51
N LYS A 56 -11.20 -5.65 -27.73
CA LYS A 56 -10.76 -6.95 -28.23
C LYS A 56 -11.89 -7.83 -28.79
N ASN A 57 -13.15 -7.43 -28.61
CA ASN A 57 -14.27 -8.23 -29.08
C ASN A 57 -14.28 -8.33 -30.61
N LYS A 58 -14.61 -9.51 -31.13
CA LYS A 58 -14.61 -9.81 -32.57
C LYS A 58 -15.51 -8.85 -33.37
N GLN A 59 -16.60 -8.40 -32.78
CA GLN A 59 -17.57 -7.48 -33.40
C GLN A 59 -17.08 -6.02 -33.46
N CYS A 60 -16.16 -5.61 -32.59
CA CYS A 60 -15.73 -4.20 -32.51
C CYS A 60 -14.37 -3.99 -33.16
N ARG A 61 -13.33 -4.72 -32.72
CA ARG A 61 -11.93 -4.61 -33.19
C ARG A 61 -11.47 -3.17 -33.49
N LYS A 62 -11.93 -2.20 -32.69
CA LYS A 62 -11.69 -0.76 -32.87
C LYS A 62 -11.63 -0.06 -31.52
N HIS A 63 -11.17 1.19 -31.53
CA HIS A 63 -11.18 2.04 -30.34
C HIS A 63 -12.59 2.54 -30.06
N THR A 64 -13.15 2.15 -28.92
CA THR A 64 -14.49 2.55 -28.50
C THR A 64 -14.44 3.21 -27.13
N LEU A 65 -15.50 3.92 -26.78
CA LEU A 65 -15.70 4.42 -25.41
C LEU A 65 -15.99 3.25 -24.47
N HIS A 66 -15.29 3.24 -23.34
CA HIS A 66 -15.45 2.25 -22.28
C HIS A 66 -15.83 2.95 -20.97
N LYS A 67 -16.80 2.38 -20.25
CA LYS A 67 -17.12 2.73 -18.87
C LYS A 67 -16.10 2.08 -17.95
N VAL A 68 -15.46 2.88 -17.11
CA VAL A 68 -14.42 2.44 -16.18
C VAL A 68 -15.05 2.23 -14.81
N THR A 69 -14.85 1.05 -14.23
CA THR A 69 -15.28 0.71 -12.87
C THR A 69 -14.15 0.00 -12.12
N GLN A 70 -14.18 0.04 -10.80
CA GLN A 70 -13.23 -0.71 -9.98
C GLN A 70 -13.63 -2.19 -9.93
N TYR A 71 -12.67 -3.09 -10.10
CA TYR A 71 -12.88 -4.52 -9.84
C TYR A 71 -13.11 -4.75 -8.35
N LYS A 72 -14.15 -5.51 -8.02
CA LYS A 72 -14.41 -6.04 -6.68
C LYS A 72 -14.32 -7.56 -6.74
N LYS A 73 -13.66 -8.17 -5.75
CA LYS A 73 -13.69 -9.62 -5.58
C LYS A 73 -15.11 -10.04 -5.19
N GLY A 74 -15.67 -11.03 -5.88
CA GLY A 74 -16.95 -11.63 -5.51
C GLY A 74 -16.85 -12.57 -4.30
N LYS A 75 -17.98 -13.10 -3.86
CA LYS A 75 -18.04 -14.18 -2.85
C LYS A 75 -17.38 -15.44 -3.41
N ASP A 76 -16.55 -16.09 -2.61
CA ASP A 76 -15.91 -17.35 -3.00
C ASP A 76 -16.97 -18.48 -3.07
N SER A 77 -16.96 -19.27 -4.15
CA SER A 77 -17.90 -20.37 -4.35
C SER A 77 -17.53 -21.61 -3.54
N LEU A 78 -18.52 -22.27 -2.92
CA LEU A 78 -18.33 -23.51 -2.14
C LEU A 78 -18.19 -24.76 -3.02
N SER A 79 -18.77 -24.76 -4.23
CA SER A 79 -18.75 -25.91 -5.14
C SER A 79 -17.40 -26.09 -5.87
N ALA A 80 -16.51 -25.10 -5.78
CA ALA A 80 -15.18 -25.16 -6.37
C ALA A 80 -14.40 -26.37 -5.83
N GLN A 81 -13.71 -27.10 -6.71
CA GLN A 81 -12.99 -28.34 -6.35
C GLN A 81 -12.01 -28.14 -5.19
N GLY A 82 -11.30 -27.01 -5.16
CA GLY A 82 -10.36 -26.68 -4.08
C GLY A 82 -11.03 -26.51 -2.73
N LYS A 83 -12.22 -25.89 -2.69
CA LYS A 83 -12.99 -25.69 -1.47
C LYS A 83 -13.58 -27.02 -0.98
N ARG A 84 -14.18 -27.82 -1.87
CA ARG A 84 -14.66 -29.18 -1.54
C ARG A 84 -13.55 -30.07 -0.94
N ARG A 85 -12.35 -30.03 -1.53
CA ARG A 85 -11.18 -30.76 -1.03
C ARG A 85 -10.72 -30.25 0.34
N TYR A 86 -10.69 -28.92 0.53
CA TYR A 86 -10.32 -28.31 1.80
C TYR A 86 -11.29 -28.73 2.91
N ASP A 87 -12.60 -28.66 2.66
CA ASP A 87 -13.63 -28.97 3.65
C ASP A 87 -13.60 -30.45 4.03
N ARG A 88 -13.43 -31.36 3.07
CA ARG A 88 -13.21 -32.79 3.33
C ARG A 88 -11.92 -33.07 4.09
N LYS A 89 -10.86 -32.27 3.88
CA LYS A 89 -9.62 -32.42 4.65
C LYS A 89 -9.80 -31.90 6.08
N GLN A 90 -10.61 -30.86 6.25
CA GLN A 90 -10.82 -30.18 7.52
C GLN A 90 -11.80 -30.91 8.45
N SER A 91 -12.63 -31.82 7.92
CA SER A 91 -13.56 -32.63 8.72
C SER A 91 -12.84 -33.68 9.59
N GLY A 92 -13.38 -33.93 10.79
CA GLY A 92 -12.81 -34.87 11.76
C GLY A 92 -11.93 -34.20 12.81
N TYR A 93 -11.07 -34.98 13.46
CA TYR A 93 -10.11 -34.49 14.45
C TYR A 93 -8.77 -34.13 13.80
N GLY A 94 -7.97 -33.28 14.46
CA GLY A 94 -6.64 -32.88 13.98
C GLY A 94 -6.46 -31.38 13.70
N GLY A 95 -7.48 -30.56 13.97
CA GLY A 95 -7.36 -29.10 13.94
C GLY A 95 -7.18 -28.51 12.53
N GLN A 96 -6.39 -27.44 12.41
CA GLN A 96 -6.23 -26.69 11.16
C GLN A 96 -5.30 -27.43 10.19
N THR A 97 -5.82 -27.85 9.02
CA THR A 97 -5.10 -28.78 8.12
C THR A 97 -4.26 -28.14 7.01
N LYS A 98 -4.34 -26.81 6.86
CA LYS A 98 -3.63 -26.02 5.86
C LYS A 98 -3.05 -24.74 6.48
N PRO A 99 -1.88 -24.28 6.01
CA PRO A 99 -1.21 -23.14 6.62
C PRO A 99 -2.02 -21.85 6.48
N VAL A 100 -2.09 -21.07 7.56
CA VAL A 100 -2.67 -19.72 7.59
C VAL A 100 -1.53 -18.71 7.47
N PHE A 101 -1.67 -17.74 6.57
CA PHE A 101 -0.63 -16.75 6.34
C PHE A 101 -0.77 -15.57 7.32
N HIS A 102 0.21 -15.39 8.21
CA HIS A 102 0.19 -14.34 9.25
C HIS A 102 1.04 -13.10 8.92
N LYS A 103 2.16 -13.26 8.21
CA LYS A 103 3.18 -12.20 8.03
C LYS A 103 2.88 -11.28 6.82
N LYS A 104 1.79 -10.51 6.87
CA LYS A 104 1.42 -9.56 5.79
C LYS A 104 2.30 -8.30 5.81
N ALA A 105 3.15 -8.14 4.79
CA ALA A 105 4.02 -6.96 4.67
C ALA A 105 3.44 -5.83 3.79
N LYS A 106 2.60 -6.17 2.80
CA LYS A 106 2.08 -5.18 1.84
C LYS A 106 0.87 -4.44 2.41
N THR A 107 0.93 -3.12 2.41
CA THR A 107 -0.15 -2.22 2.91
C THR A 107 -1.20 -1.89 1.86
N THR A 108 -0.86 -2.00 0.57
CA THR A 108 -1.75 -1.69 -0.56
C THR A 108 -1.95 -2.89 -1.48
N LYS A 109 -2.98 -2.85 -2.32
CA LYS A 109 -3.25 -3.86 -3.37
C LYS A 109 -3.09 -3.22 -4.76
N LYS A 110 -2.87 -4.03 -5.80
CA LYS A 110 -2.98 -3.54 -7.17
C LYS A 110 -4.46 -3.35 -7.49
N ILE A 111 -4.85 -2.15 -7.87
CA ILE A 111 -6.22 -1.85 -8.27
C ILE A 111 -6.38 -2.29 -9.73
N VAL A 112 -7.44 -3.02 -10.01
CA VAL A 112 -7.77 -3.47 -11.37
C VAL A 112 -9.01 -2.72 -11.83
N LEU A 113 -8.90 -2.10 -13.01
CA LEU A 113 -10.02 -1.45 -13.66
C LEU A 113 -10.78 -2.49 -14.50
N LYS A 114 -12.11 -2.48 -14.41
CA LYS A 114 -13.02 -3.16 -15.33
C LYS A 114 -13.48 -2.14 -16.37
N LEU A 115 -13.09 -2.35 -17.61
CA LEU A 115 -13.44 -1.52 -18.76
C LEU A 115 -14.59 -2.21 -19.51
N GLN A 116 -15.79 -1.64 -19.45
CA GLN A 116 -16.96 -2.13 -20.17
C GLN A 116 -17.13 -1.36 -21.47
N CYS A 117 -17.08 -2.05 -22.60
CA CYS A 117 -17.34 -1.44 -23.90
C CYS A 117 -18.81 -0.99 -24.00
N GLN A 118 -19.05 0.25 -24.45
CA GLN A 118 -20.43 0.74 -24.59
C GLN A 118 -21.20 0.09 -25.75
N SER A 119 -20.52 -0.28 -26.85
CA SER A 119 -21.17 -0.89 -28.01
C SER A 119 -21.47 -2.38 -27.81
N CYS A 120 -20.46 -3.20 -27.46
CA CYS A 120 -20.62 -4.66 -27.36
C CYS A 120 -20.74 -5.20 -25.93
N LYS A 121 -20.70 -4.34 -24.91
CA LYS A 121 -20.80 -4.72 -23.48
C LYS A 121 -19.73 -5.70 -22.98
N HIS A 122 -18.71 -6.00 -23.79
CA HIS A 122 -17.58 -6.82 -23.39
C HIS A 122 -16.74 -6.14 -22.30
N TYR A 123 -16.26 -6.93 -21.34
CA TYR A 123 -15.42 -6.46 -20.24
C TYR A 123 -13.96 -6.82 -20.49
N SER A 124 -13.07 -5.83 -20.34
CA SER A 124 -11.62 -6.06 -20.26
C SER A 124 -11.07 -5.58 -18.92
N GLN A 125 -10.04 -6.26 -18.41
CA GLN A 125 -9.41 -5.92 -17.14
C GLN A 125 -8.06 -5.26 -17.37
N HIS A 126 -7.80 -4.18 -16.65
CA HIS A 126 -6.53 -3.46 -16.73
C HIS A 126 -5.97 -3.18 -15.33
N PRO A 127 -4.87 -3.86 -14.92
CA PRO A 127 -4.24 -3.63 -13.63
C PRO A 127 -3.37 -2.37 -13.65
N ILE A 128 -3.50 -1.52 -12.63
CA ILE A 128 -2.62 -0.37 -12.39
C ILE A 128 -1.52 -0.77 -11.38
N LYS A 129 -0.48 0.05 -11.29
CA LYS A 129 0.49 0.02 -10.18
C LYS A 129 -0.22 0.22 -8.81
N ARG A 130 0.45 -0.13 -7.72
CA ARG A 130 -0.11 0.00 -6.37
C ARG A 130 -0.18 1.48 -5.98
N CYS A 131 -1.31 1.91 -5.43
CA CYS A 131 -1.51 3.24 -4.86
C CYS A 131 -2.24 3.11 -3.51
N LYS A 132 -2.11 4.13 -2.64
CA LYS A 132 -2.81 4.20 -1.34
C LYS A 132 -4.21 4.83 -1.49
N HIS A 133 -4.28 5.97 -2.18
CA HIS A 133 -5.51 6.71 -2.46
C HIS A 133 -5.84 6.58 -3.95
N PHE A 134 -7.10 6.23 -4.25
CA PHE A 134 -7.58 6.00 -5.60
C PHE A 134 -9.03 6.43 -5.70
N GLU A 135 -9.31 7.26 -6.69
CA GLU A 135 -10.65 7.76 -6.99
C GLU A 135 -10.98 7.57 -8.47
N ILE A 136 -12.27 7.41 -8.76
CA ILE A 136 -12.77 7.31 -10.14
C ILE A 136 -13.66 8.52 -10.43
N GLY A 137 -13.18 9.39 -11.32
CA GLY A 137 -13.88 10.58 -11.79
C GLY A 137 -13.87 11.73 -10.79
N GLY A 138 -12.74 11.93 -10.11
CA GLY A 138 -12.47 13.16 -9.37
C GLY A 138 -12.20 14.34 -10.31
N ASP A 139 -12.14 15.54 -9.75
CA ASP A 139 -11.93 16.76 -10.52
C ASP A 139 -10.52 16.82 -11.12
N LYS A 140 -10.42 17.44 -12.30
CA LYS A 140 -9.12 17.65 -12.93
C LYS A 140 -8.41 18.75 -12.17
N LYS A 141 -7.13 18.52 -11.84
CA LYS A 141 -6.29 19.56 -11.23
C LYS A 141 -6.19 20.76 -12.17
N GLY A 142 -6.45 21.96 -11.66
CA GLY A 142 -6.31 23.21 -12.39
C GLY A 142 -4.86 23.47 -12.80
N LYS A 143 -4.66 24.26 -13.86
CA LYS A 143 -3.33 24.72 -14.27
C LYS A 143 -2.97 25.96 -13.44
N GLY A 144 -2.19 25.78 -12.37
CA GLY A 144 -1.48 26.87 -11.69
C GLY A 144 -2.35 27.95 -11.03
N THR A 145 -3.56 27.63 -10.57
CA THR A 145 -4.31 28.55 -9.71
C THR A 145 -3.62 28.65 -8.34
N SER A 146 -3.43 29.88 -7.86
CA SER A 146 -2.87 30.17 -6.54
C SER A 146 -3.55 29.35 -5.46
N LEU A 147 -2.75 28.84 -4.51
CA LEU A 147 -3.20 28.03 -3.37
C LEU A 147 -4.04 28.89 -2.40
N PHE A 148 -5.31 29.10 -2.74
CA PHE A 148 -6.33 29.65 -1.86
C PHE A 148 -7.66 28.95 -2.14
#